data_AF-V5H2Z1-F1
#
_entry.id   AF-V5H2Z1-F1
#
_cell.length_a   1.000
_cell.length_b   1.000
_cell.length_c   1.000
_cell.angle_alpha   90.00
_cell.angle_beta   90.00
_cell.angle_gamma   90.00
#
_symmetry.space_group_name_H-M   'P 1'
#
loop_
_entity.id
_entity.type
_entity.pdbx_description
1 polymer ?
#
loop_
_entity_poly.entity_id
_entity_poly.type
_entity_poly.pdbx_seq_one_letter_code
_entity_poly.pdbx_strand_id
1 'polypeptide(L)' 'MAATFGLYSVIVDPWVTLGVEVLLGLALGAFFSALPSYAEKIAPPGTEATTMGLVTGFFEGFGTALGGMIGGA' A
#
# COMPACT_ATOMS: atom_id res chain seq x y z
N MET A 1 -0.63 5.46 -4.90
CA MET A 1 -1.91 4.76 -5.09
C MET A 1 -3.02 5.66 -5.63
N ALA A 2 -3.48 6.71 -4.92
CA ALA A 2 -4.58 7.56 -5.43
C ALA A 2 -4.20 8.35 -6.71
N ALA A 3 -2.99 8.91 -6.75
CA ALA A 3 -2.50 9.64 -7.92
C ALA A 3 -2.36 8.72 -9.15
N THR A 4 -1.86 7.49 -8.98
CA THR A 4 -1.75 6.51 -10.07
C THR A 4 -3.13 6.08 -10.56
N PHE A 5 -4.09 5.81 -9.67
CA PHE A 5 -5.48 5.50 -10.04
C PHE A 5 -6.14 6.62 -10.85
N GLY A 6 -5.95 7.88 -10.42
CA GLY A 6 -6.39 9.05 -11.18
C GLY A 6 -5.74 9.13 -12.56
N LEU A 7 -4.44 8.85 -12.67
CA LEU A 7 -3.74 8.86 -13.96
C LEU A 7 -4.28 7.77 -14.90
N TYR A 8 -4.51 6.54 -14.43
CA TYR A 8 -5.12 5.48 -15.26
C TYR A 8 -6.47 5.89 -15.84
N SER A 9 -7.26 6.72 -15.14
CA SER A 9 -8.57 7.17 -15.65
C SER A 9 -8.49 8.07 -16.89
N VAL A 10 -7.33 8.66 -17.18
CA VAL A 10 -7.13 9.64 -18.26
C VAL A 10 -6.13 9.16 -19.31
N ILE A 11 -5.44 8.04 -19.07
CA ILE A 11 -4.44 7.50 -19.99
C ILE A 11 -5.12 6.90 -21.21
N VAL A 12 -4.83 7.48 -22.37
CA VAL A 12 -5.19 6.96 -23.71
C VAL A 12 -3.97 6.36 -24.40
N ASP A 13 -2.78 6.88 -24.11
CA ASP A 13 -1.52 6.48 -24.73
C ASP A 13 -0.78 5.41 -23.89
N PRO A 14 -0.52 4.21 -24.45
CA PRO A 14 0.03 3.07 -23.69
C PRO A 14 1.46 3.29 -23.19
N TRP A 15 2.20 4.24 -23.77
CA TRP A 15 3.56 4.56 -23.33
C TRP A 15 3.60 5.33 -22.01
N VAL A 16 2.55 6.10 -21.69
CA VAL A 16 2.47 6.86 -20.43
C VAL A 16 2.22 5.92 -19.24
N THR A 17 1.60 4.76 -19.50
CA THR A 17 1.37 3.71 -18.51
C THR A 17 2.67 3.24 -17.86
N LEU A 18 3.78 3.16 -18.61
CA LEU A 18 5.09 2.78 -18.06
C LEU A 18 5.56 3.73 -16.94
N GLY A 19 5.35 5.04 -17.11
CA GLY A 19 5.70 6.01 -16.07
C GLY A 19 4.82 5.88 -14.82
N VAL A 20 3.54 5.56 -15.02
CA VAL A 20 2.58 5.33 -13.93
C VAL A 20 2.91 4.06 -13.15
N GLU A 21 3.31 2.99 -13.83
CA GLU A 21 3.78 1.75 -13.20
C GLU A 21 5.05 1.97 -12.35
N VAL A 22 5.98 2.80 -12.82
CA VAL A 22 7.17 3.15 -12.03
C VAL A 22 6.77 3.92 -10.77
N LEU A 23 5.86 4.89 -10.88
CA LEU A 23 5.33 5.61 -9.73
C LEU A 23 4.58 4.70 -8.76
N LEU A 24 3.84 3.72 -9.28
CA LEU A 24 3.17 2.71 -8.47
C LEU A 24 4.17 1.83 -7.72
N GLY A 25 5.22 1.35 -8.40
CA GLY A 25 6.30 0.56 -7.81
C GLY A 25 7.04 1.33 -6.71
N LEU A 26 7.36 2.61 -6.94
CA LEU A 26 7.98 3.46 -5.92
C LEU A 26 7.06 3.68 -4.72
N ALA A 27 5.77 3.93 -4.95
CA ALA A 27 4.79 4.11 -3.87
C ALA A 27 4.64 2.84 -3.03
N LEU A 28 4.57 1.66 -3.67
CA LEU A 28 4.53 0.36 -2.98
C LEU A 28 5.83 0.10 -2.22
N GLY A 29 7.00 0.33 -2.82
CA GLY A 29 8.29 0.16 -2.16
C GLY A 29 8.46 1.07 -0.93
N ALA A 30 8.05 2.34 -1.05
CA ALA A 30 8.04 3.27 0.07
C ALA A 30 7.05 2.85 1.16
N PHE A 31 5.87 2.34 0.78
CA PHE A 31 4.88 1.85 1.73
C PHE A 31 5.38 0.63 2.53
N PHE A 32 5.90 -0.39 1.84
CA PHE A 32 6.38 -1.62 2.49
C PHE A 32 7.65 -1.40 3.33
N SER A 33 8.41 -0.34 3.08
CA SER A 33 9.54 0.05 3.93
C SER A 33 9.12 0.92 5.11
N ALA A 34 8.16 1.84 4.93
CA ALA A 34 7.69 2.72 6.00
C ALA A 34 6.81 1.99 7.03
N LEU A 35 6.05 0.98 6.60
CA LEU A 35 5.13 0.22 7.45
C LEU A 35 5.83 -0.44 8.65
N PRO A 36 6.93 -1.20 8.50
CA PRO A 36 7.65 -1.77 9.63
C PRO A 36 8.29 -0.70 10.53
N SER A 37 8.90 0.35 9.94
CA SER A 37 9.49 1.45 10.72
C SER A 37 8.46 2.22 11.54
N TYR A 38 7.23 2.34 11.03
CA TYR A 38 6.13 2.91 11.79
C TYR A 38 5.67 1.99 12.91
N ALA A 39 5.51 0.68 12.63
CA ALA A 39 5.11 -0.31 13.62
C ALA A 39 6.09 -0.39 14.79
N GLU A 40 7.39 -0.36 14.52
CA GLU A 40 8.45 -0.33 15.53
C GLU A 40 8.37 0.95 16.38
N LYS A 41 8.19 2.11 15.75
CA LYS A 41 8.10 3.40 16.46
C LYS A 41 6.93 3.48 17.45
N ILE A 42 5.81 2.84 17.14
CA ILE A 42 4.62 2.84 18.01
C ILE A 42 4.59 1.65 18.98
N ALA A 43 5.48 0.67 18.80
CA ALA A 43 5.48 -0.53 19.61
C ALA A 43 5.97 -0.23 21.04
N PRO A 44 5.23 -0.70 22.06
CA PRO A 44 5.78 -0.82 23.40
C PRO A 44 7.03 -1.72 23.40
N PRO A 45 8.01 -1.45 24.28
CA PRO A 45 9.24 -2.25 24.35
C PRO A 45 8.91 -3.73 24.60
N GLY A 46 9.41 -4.59 23.71
CA GLY A 46 9.20 -6.05 23.75
C GLY A 46 7.95 -6.57 23.01
N THR A 47 7.13 -5.70 22.40
CA THR A 47 5.95 -6.12 21.62
C THR A 47 6.02 -5.78 20.13
N GLU A 48 7.21 -5.50 19.60
CA GLU A 48 7.44 -5.10 18.21
C GLU A 48 6.85 -6.10 17.21
N ALA A 49 7.08 -7.40 17.43
CA ALA A 49 6.55 -8.46 16.58
C ALA A 49 5.01 -8.53 16.61
N THR A 50 4.39 -8.31 17.76
CA THR A 50 2.93 -8.30 17.90
C THR A 50 2.32 -7.07 17.23
N THR A 51 2.93 -5.90 17.40
CA THR A 51 2.49 -4.65 16.75
C THR A 51 2.64 -4.75 15.23
N MET A 52 3.75 -5.28 14.73
CA MET A 52 3.94 -5.55 13.31
C MET A 52 2.87 -6.54 12.80
N GLY A 53 2.63 -7.65 13.51
CA GLY A 53 1.60 -8.62 13.15
C GLY A 53 0.18 -8.05 13.11
N LEU A 54 -0.14 -7.12 14.01
CA LEU A 54 -1.41 -6.38 13.97
C LEU A 54 -1.47 -5.48 12.73
N VAL A 55 -0.45 -4.65 12.49
CA VAL A 55 -0.44 -3.73 11.34
C VAL A 55 -0.51 -4.48 10.01
N THR A 56 0.24 -5.57 9.86
CA THR A 56 0.19 -6.41 8.65
C THR A 56 -1.15 -7.14 8.52
N GLY A 57 -1.71 -7.66 9.62
CA GLY A 57 -3.03 -8.29 9.62
C GLY A 57 -4.16 -7.34 9.23
N PHE A 58 -4.11 -6.08 9.68
CA PHE A 58 -5.06 -5.05 9.25
C PHE A 58 -4.87 -4.69 7.78
N PHE A 59 -3.63 -4.59 7.31
CA PHE A 59 -3.35 -4.27 5.90
C PHE A 59 -3.82 -5.39 4.97
N GLU A 60 -3.35 -6.62 5.17
CA GLU A 60 -3.62 -7.74 4.28
C GLU A 60 -5.03 -8.30 4.44
N GLY A 61 -5.56 -8.36 5.67
CA GLY A 61 -6.90 -8.88 5.92
C GLY A 61 -7.97 -7.84 5.64
N PHE A 62 -8.05 -6.83 6.50
CA PHE A 62 -9.11 -5.83 6.46
C PHE A 62 -8.99 -4.90 5.24
N GLY A 63 -7.78 -4.43 4.95
CA GLY A 63 -7.50 -3.57 3.80
C GLY A 63 -7.84 -4.24 2.47
N THR A 64 -7.40 -5.48 2.26
CA THR A 64 -7.72 -6.23 1.03
C THR A 64 -9.21 -6.55 0.93
N ALA A 65 -9.86 -6.96 2.03
CA ALA A 65 -11.29 -7.28 2.03
C ALA A 65 -12.16 -6.06 1.68
N LEU A 66 -11.91 -4.91 2.32
CA LEU A 66 -12.61 -3.67 1.98
C LEU A 66 -12.27 -3.18 0.57
N GLY A 67 -11.00 -3.29 0.19
CA GLY A 67 -10.53 -2.93 -1.15
C GLY A 67 -11.25 -3.71 -2.23
N GLY A 68 -11.35 -5.03 -2.09
CA GLY A 68 -12.09 -5.88 -3.04
C GLY A 68 -13.61 -5.63 -3.02
N MET A 69 -14.19 -5.33 -1.86
CA MET A 69 -15.62 -5.03 -1.75
C MET A 69 -16.00 -3.73 -2.47
N ILE A 70 -15.17 -2.68 -2.37
CA ILE A 70 -15.46 -1.36 -2.95
C ILE A 70 -14.92 -1.25 -4.39
N GLY A 71 -13.72 -1.76 -4.63
CA GLY A 71 -13.03 -1.68 -5.93
C GLY A 71 -13.48 -2.73 -6.95
N GLY A 72 -14.19 -3.78 -6.51
CA GLY A 72 -14.40 -4.99 -7.29
C GLY A 72 -13.25 -5.97 -7.08
N ALA A 73 -13.58 -7.25 -6.89
CA ALA A 73 -12.62 -8.34 -6.71
C ALA A 73 -11.96 -8.74 -8.04
#